data_AF-A0A381DJE7-F1
#
_entry.id   AF-A0A381DJE7-F1
#
_cell.length_a   1.000
_cell.length_b   1.000
_cell.length_c   1.000
_cell.angle_alpha   90.00
_cell.angle_beta   90.00
_cell.angle_gamma   90.00
#
_symmetry.space_group_name_H-M   'P 1'
#
loop_
_entity.id
_entity.type
_entity.pdbx_description
1 polymer ?
#
loop_
_entity_poly.entity_id
_entity_poly.type
_entity_poly.pdbx_seq_one_letter_code
_entity_poly.pdbx_strand_id
1 'polypeptide(L)'
;MSRQVRTFISPYVLVRQRGNFFMSNSDKQIYIDTLFSIAKNQNTEIFAYLLENSSVELFLKTENLPKFMQSLNSVFIRKRNKTYEIKPKNELKRYDVKDINISQFEDILAYFVSKNAYTFRDTQKNLSIGQKIEIQQFKKRTYMNIVPLIKNKHKNITYHKEKIPNLAYTEILATEIISCERNFPVVFTNDASPRLIALLGKTSNLIIDDNFKDYIPAYLQNYPFLLAKVDKENILCIDEDAKEFSGDGEKLFGDDGEPSKFLSQAIGAMKNYNAEFEKTITALEEIKKSGILIKKELSVTHENKKYVLIKGFSIVSKKKLLELDDATLANFARKGYLELIHSHLRSLNNLENLTTKILNDENK
;
A
#
# COMPACT_ATOMS: atom_id res chain seq x y z
N MET A 1 43.89 0.61 11.60
CA MET A 1 42.99 0.94 10.47
C MET A 1 41.59 1.12 11.01
N SER A 2 41.11 2.36 11.08
CA SER A 2 39.79 2.70 11.61
C SER A 2 38.70 2.13 10.71
N ARG A 3 37.80 1.31 11.28
CA ARG A 3 36.59 0.80 10.61
C ARG A 3 35.74 2.01 10.21
N GLN A 4 35.50 2.19 8.91
CA GLN A 4 34.46 3.12 8.45
C GLN A 4 33.14 2.74 9.14
N VAL A 5 32.60 3.66 9.93
CA VAL A 5 31.25 3.56 10.46
C VAL A 5 30.32 3.62 9.25
N ARG A 6 29.58 2.55 8.96
CA ARG A 6 28.53 2.58 7.93
C ARG A 6 27.54 3.68 8.33
N THR A 7 27.48 4.75 7.54
CA THR A 7 26.49 5.81 7.70
C THR A 7 25.19 5.33 7.07
N PHE A 8 24.17 5.06 7.89
CA PHE A 8 22.85 4.66 7.42
C PHE A 8 22.10 5.88 6.88
N ILE A 9 21.49 5.76 5.70
CA ILE A 9 20.76 6.86 5.04
C ILE A 9 19.35 7.02 5.64
N SER A 10 18.83 5.95 6.26
CA SER A 10 17.52 5.89 6.89
C SER A 10 17.62 5.35 8.33
N PRO A 11 16.79 5.82 9.28
CA PRO A 11 16.73 5.25 10.61
C PRO A 11 16.09 3.84 10.65
N TYR A 12 15.48 3.38 9.55
CA TYR A 12 14.84 2.07 9.45
C TYR A 12 15.73 1.08 8.70
N VAL A 13 15.92 -0.09 9.29
CA VAL A 13 16.80 -1.12 8.73
C VAL A 13 16.15 -2.48 8.75
N LEU A 14 16.29 -3.20 7.64
CA LEU A 14 16.01 -4.63 7.55
C LEU A 14 17.32 -5.38 7.73
N VAL A 15 17.39 -6.18 8.77
CA VAL A 15 18.54 -7.02 9.10
C VAL A 15 18.21 -8.46 8.75
N ARG A 16 19.12 -9.12 8.05
CA ARG A 16 19.03 -10.56 7.75
C ARG A 16 20.28 -11.25 8.23
N GLN A 17 20.14 -12.29 9.03
CA GLN A 17 21.27 -13.04 9.54
C GLN A 17 21.02 -14.53 9.36
N ARG A 18 21.96 -15.20 8.71
CA ARG A 18 21.94 -16.66 8.54
C ARG A 18 22.85 -17.32 9.56
N GLY A 19 22.51 -18.53 9.98
CA GLY A 19 23.28 -19.30 10.94
C GLY A 19 22.41 -20.36 11.59
N ASN A 20 23.01 -21.27 12.35
CA ASN A 20 22.24 -22.25 13.09
C ASN A 20 21.68 -21.58 14.35
N PHE A 21 20.44 -21.07 14.29
CA PHE A 21 19.84 -20.26 15.36
C PHE A 21 19.07 -21.12 16.37
N PHE A 22 18.13 -21.94 15.90
CA PHE A 22 17.15 -22.60 16.77
C PHE A 22 17.12 -24.11 16.51
N MET A 23 17.39 -24.88 17.57
CA MET A 23 17.24 -26.33 17.60
C MET A 23 15.91 -26.74 18.22
N SER A 24 15.30 -25.84 19.01
CA SER A 24 13.99 -26.04 19.64
C SER A 24 13.15 -24.75 19.68
N ASN A 25 11.87 -24.89 20.00
CA ASN A 25 11.00 -23.74 20.28
C ASN A 25 11.44 -22.95 21.53
N SER A 26 12.11 -23.60 22.49
CA SER A 26 12.70 -22.93 23.66
C SER A 26 13.77 -21.91 23.24
N ASP A 27 14.58 -22.25 22.24
CA ASP A 27 15.60 -21.33 21.71
C ASP A 27 14.98 -20.09 21.09
N LYS A 28 13.85 -20.25 20.39
CA LYS A 28 13.10 -19.12 19.83
C LYS A 28 12.62 -18.19 20.95
N GLN A 29 12.12 -18.73 22.05
CA GLN A 29 11.70 -17.91 23.20
C GLN A 29 12.89 -17.18 23.84
N ILE A 30 14.02 -17.87 24.04
CA ILE A 30 15.26 -17.26 24.55
C ILE A 30 15.72 -16.09 23.66
N TYR A 31 15.58 -16.25 22.33
CA TYR A 31 15.90 -15.20 21.37
C TYR A 31 14.97 -14.01 21.51
N ILE A 32 13.66 -14.24 21.57
CA ILE A 32 12.64 -13.21 21.73
C ILE A 32 12.87 -12.41 23.02
N ASP A 33 13.04 -13.08 24.17
CA ASP A 33 13.28 -12.42 25.45
C ASP A 33 14.56 -11.57 25.43
N THR A 34 15.60 -12.09 24.76
CA THR A 34 16.87 -11.37 24.61
C THR A 34 16.73 -10.17 23.67
N LEU A 35 16.03 -10.34 22.55
CA LEU A 35 15.75 -9.29 21.57
C LEU A 35 15.07 -8.10 22.23
N PHE A 36 14.01 -8.32 23.00
CA PHE A 36 13.31 -7.24 23.70
C PHE A 36 14.09 -6.62 24.84
N SER A 37 14.80 -7.44 25.63
CA SER A 37 15.61 -6.93 26.73
C SER A 37 16.70 -5.98 26.22
N ILE A 38 17.39 -6.35 25.13
CA ILE A 38 18.39 -5.50 24.50
C ILE A 38 17.75 -4.28 23.83
N ALA A 39 16.60 -4.44 23.16
CA ALA A 39 15.90 -3.35 22.51
C ALA A 39 15.47 -2.25 23.49
N LYS A 40 14.91 -2.64 24.63
CA LYS A 40 14.56 -1.72 25.73
C LYS A 40 15.79 -0.97 26.25
N ASN A 41 16.91 -1.67 26.46
CA ASN A 41 18.13 -1.08 27.01
C ASN A 41 18.87 -0.15 26.04
N GLN A 42 18.67 -0.34 24.73
CA GLN A 42 19.39 0.41 23.68
C GLN A 42 18.46 1.28 22.84
N ASN A 43 17.29 1.65 23.39
CA ASN A 43 16.29 2.51 22.75
C ASN A 43 16.02 2.11 21.28
N THR A 44 15.94 0.80 21.03
CA THR A 44 15.72 0.24 19.69
C THR A 44 14.27 -0.16 19.57
N GLU A 45 13.61 0.32 18.52
CA GLU A 45 12.23 -0.01 18.22
C GLU A 45 12.20 -1.20 17.27
N ILE A 46 11.49 -2.27 17.63
CA ILE A 46 11.34 -3.46 16.78
C ILE A 46 9.97 -3.38 16.11
N PHE A 47 9.94 -3.46 14.79
CA PHE A 47 8.71 -3.42 14.00
C PHE A 47 8.26 -4.81 13.58
N ALA A 48 9.20 -5.70 13.24
CA ALA A 48 8.92 -7.09 12.90
C ALA A 48 10.11 -8.02 13.15
N TYR A 49 9.84 -9.31 13.33
CA TYR A 49 10.86 -10.35 13.26
C TYR A 49 10.34 -11.65 12.64
N LEU A 50 11.21 -12.36 11.94
CA LEU A 50 10.99 -13.72 11.42
C LEU A 50 12.07 -14.64 11.99
N LEU A 51 11.66 -15.73 12.62
CA LEU A 51 12.57 -16.70 13.27
C LEU A 51 12.45 -18.08 12.60
N GLU A 52 13.38 -18.37 11.69
CA GLU A 52 13.55 -19.68 11.07
C GLU A 52 14.72 -20.42 11.72
N ASN A 53 14.74 -21.75 11.64
CA ASN A 53 15.78 -22.55 12.30
C ASN A 53 17.21 -22.13 11.90
N SER A 54 17.39 -21.72 10.64
CA SER A 54 18.67 -21.34 10.05
C SER A 54 18.81 -19.83 9.71
N SER A 55 17.81 -19.01 10.08
CA SER A 55 17.81 -17.59 9.73
C SER A 55 16.98 -16.74 10.69
N VAL A 56 17.40 -15.49 10.85
CA VAL A 56 16.62 -14.46 11.51
C VAL A 56 16.55 -13.23 10.63
N GLU A 57 15.34 -12.68 10.48
CA GLU A 57 15.13 -11.36 9.91
C GLU A 57 14.53 -10.43 10.97
N LEU A 58 15.06 -9.20 11.06
CA LEU A 58 14.57 -8.17 11.97
C LEU A 58 14.31 -6.89 11.19
N PHE A 59 13.14 -6.29 11.40
CA PHE A 59 12.87 -4.94 10.96
C PHE A 59 12.80 -4.02 12.16
N LEU A 60 13.70 -3.04 12.23
CA LEU A 60 13.87 -2.22 13.43
C LEU A 60 14.37 -0.82 13.11
N LYS A 61 14.27 0.07 14.10
CA LYS A 61 14.90 1.39 14.12
C LYS A 61 15.85 1.45 15.31
N THR A 62 17.11 1.78 15.05
CA THR A 62 18.15 1.84 16.07
C THR A 62 19.18 2.90 15.74
N GLU A 63 19.71 3.57 16.76
CA GLU A 63 20.78 4.55 16.61
C GLU A 63 22.15 3.89 16.40
N ASN A 64 22.32 2.63 16.84
CA ASN A 64 23.59 1.91 16.75
C ASN A 64 23.40 0.42 16.49
N LEU A 65 23.13 0.10 15.22
CA LEU A 65 22.90 -1.27 14.77
C LEU A 65 24.07 -2.24 15.10
N PRO A 66 25.36 -1.87 14.91
CA PRO A 66 26.47 -2.76 15.27
C PRO A 66 26.48 -3.15 16.75
N LYS A 67 26.29 -2.18 17.66
CA LYS A 67 26.24 -2.44 19.10
C LYS A 67 25.04 -3.30 19.48
N PHE A 68 23.88 -3.03 18.88
CA PHE A 68 22.65 -3.80 19.06
C PHE A 68 22.85 -5.27 18.65
N MET A 69 23.30 -5.51 17.42
CA MET A 69 23.51 -6.87 16.89
C MET A 69 24.61 -7.63 17.64
N GLN A 70 25.68 -6.95 18.07
CA GLN A 70 26.73 -7.57 18.90
C GLN A 70 26.16 -8.05 20.24
N SER A 71 25.38 -7.20 20.90
CA SER A 71 24.78 -7.48 22.21
C SER A 71 23.75 -8.61 22.10
N LEU A 72 22.85 -8.54 21.12
CA LEU A 72 21.83 -9.54 20.85
C LEU A 72 22.46 -10.92 20.62
N ASN A 73 23.39 -11.03 19.66
CA ASN A 73 24.01 -12.30 19.30
C ASN A 73 24.80 -12.90 20.48
N SER A 74 25.55 -12.07 21.20
CA SER A 74 26.40 -12.53 22.30
C SER A 74 25.59 -13.01 23.52
N VAL A 75 24.48 -12.34 23.85
CA VAL A 75 23.60 -12.77 24.95
C VAL A 75 22.78 -14.00 24.56
N PHE A 76 22.24 -14.03 23.33
CA PHE A 76 21.48 -15.16 22.83
C PHE A 76 22.30 -16.45 22.82
N ILE A 77 23.48 -16.43 22.17
CA ILE A 77 24.36 -17.60 22.08
C ILE A 77 24.71 -18.12 23.49
N ARG A 78 25.07 -17.22 24.41
CA ARG A 78 25.42 -17.60 25.78
C ARG A 78 24.27 -18.29 26.51
N LYS A 79 23.05 -17.74 26.41
CA LYS A 79 21.86 -18.32 27.05
C LYS A 79 21.49 -19.67 26.41
N ARG A 80 21.44 -19.74 25.09
CA ARG A 80 21.13 -20.97 24.34
C ARG A 80 22.14 -22.08 24.63
N ASN A 81 23.44 -21.77 24.59
CA ASN A 81 24.50 -22.74 24.85
C ASN A 81 24.57 -23.21 26.30
N LYS A 82 23.94 -22.48 27.24
CA LYS A 82 23.78 -22.97 28.62
C LYS A 82 22.70 -24.06 28.71
N THR A 83 21.72 -24.04 27.81
CA THR A 83 20.64 -25.03 27.72
C THR A 83 21.13 -26.38 27.20
N TYR A 84 22.18 -26.39 26.37
CA TYR A 84 22.78 -27.59 25.79
C TYR A 84 24.24 -27.68 26.25
N GLU A 85 24.57 -28.60 27.15
CA GLU A 85 25.86 -28.73 27.88
C GLU A 85 27.13 -28.89 27.00
N ILE A 86 27.01 -28.82 25.67
CA ILE A 86 28.09 -28.91 24.68
C ILE A 86 28.33 -27.51 24.11
N LYS A 87 29.57 -26.99 24.14
CA LYS A 87 29.95 -25.71 23.50
C LYS A 87 29.67 -25.77 21.98
N PRO A 88 28.60 -25.17 21.45
CA PRO A 88 28.37 -25.07 20.02
C PRO A 88 29.33 -24.02 19.47
N LYS A 89 29.94 -24.30 18.31
CA LYS A 89 30.74 -23.31 17.57
C LYS A 89 29.86 -22.08 17.28
N ASN A 90 30.46 -20.89 17.26
CA ASN A 90 29.75 -19.67 16.85
C ASN A 90 29.43 -19.77 15.35
N GLU A 91 28.27 -20.33 15.02
CA GLU A 91 27.83 -20.62 13.65
C GLU A 91 26.98 -19.48 13.05
N LEU A 92 26.79 -18.38 13.77
CA LEU A 92 26.12 -17.22 13.23
C LEU A 92 27.03 -16.53 12.21
N LYS A 93 26.55 -16.40 10.97
CA LYS A 93 27.24 -15.63 9.94
C LYS A 93 27.11 -14.13 10.22
N ARG A 94 27.88 -13.31 9.49
CA ARG A 94 27.66 -11.86 9.50
C ARG A 94 26.24 -11.55 9.03
N TYR A 95 25.64 -10.52 9.61
CA TYR A 95 24.33 -10.04 9.20
C TYR A 95 24.45 -9.10 8.01
N ASP A 96 23.48 -9.19 7.12
CA ASP A 96 23.25 -8.26 6.02
C ASP A 96 22.25 -7.19 6.47
N VAL A 97 22.41 -5.98 5.95
CA VAL A 97 21.57 -4.84 6.29
C VAL A 97 21.11 -4.16 5.00
N LYS A 98 19.82 -3.89 4.91
CA LYS A 98 19.22 -3.05 3.89
C LYS A 98 18.60 -1.82 4.57
N ASP A 99 19.00 -0.64 4.11
CA ASP A 99 18.36 0.62 4.50
C ASP A 99 16.97 0.65 3.88
N ILE A 100 15.96 0.94 4.70
CA ILE A 100 14.56 0.97 4.29
C ILE A 100 14.11 2.42 4.27
N ASN A 101 13.73 2.91 3.10
CA ASN A 101 13.11 4.22 2.99
C ASN A 101 11.72 4.20 3.61
N ILE A 102 11.24 5.36 4.07
CA ILE A 102 9.90 5.46 4.68
C ILE A 102 8.79 5.01 3.71
N SER A 103 8.98 5.21 2.41
CA SER A 103 8.06 4.73 1.37
C SER A 103 7.99 3.21 1.25
N GLN A 104 9.04 2.50 1.65
CA GLN A 104 9.13 1.03 1.62
C GLN A 104 8.74 0.39 2.96
N PHE A 105 8.44 1.20 3.98
CA PHE A 105 8.21 0.73 5.34
C PHE A 105 7.04 -0.26 5.42
N GLU A 106 5.92 0.06 4.76
CA GLU A 106 4.73 -0.79 4.75
C GLU A 106 4.95 -2.04 3.88
N ASP A 107 5.66 -1.95 2.75
CA ASP A 107 6.02 -3.11 1.91
C ASP A 107 6.86 -4.13 2.70
N ILE A 108 7.78 -3.66 3.54
CA ILE A 108 8.57 -4.54 4.40
C ILE A 108 7.68 -5.19 5.46
N LEU A 109 6.75 -4.46 6.09
CA LEU A 109 5.80 -5.06 7.03
C LEU A 109 4.91 -6.11 6.34
N ALA A 110 4.43 -5.83 5.12
CA ALA A 110 3.67 -6.78 4.31
C ALA A 110 4.49 -8.03 3.98
N TYR A 111 5.80 -7.88 3.68
CA TYR A 111 6.71 -9.02 3.53
C TYR A 111 6.75 -9.89 4.79
N PHE A 112 6.90 -9.31 5.99
CA PHE A 112 6.89 -10.08 7.24
C PHE A 112 5.54 -10.79 7.46
N VAL A 113 4.42 -10.11 7.22
CA VAL A 113 3.08 -10.71 7.33
C VAL A 113 2.92 -11.89 6.35
N SER A 114 3.37 -11.76 5.10
CA SER A 114 3.32 -12.85 4.10
C SER A 114 4.11 -14.10 4.50
N LYS A 115 5.09 -13.95 5.40
CA LYS A 115 5.93 -15.04 5.94
C LYS A 115 5.41 -15.59 7.27
N ASN A 116 4.20 -15.21 7.71
CA ASN A 116 3.67 -15.52 9.04
C ASN A 116 4.61 -15.08 10.17
N ALA A 117 5.36 -14.00 9.94
CA ALA A 117 6.30 -13.47 10.90
C ALA A 117 5.61 -12.58 11.94
N TYR A 118 6.28 -12.30 13.06
CA TYR A 118 5.73 -11.46 14.11
C TYR A 118 5.90 -9.98 13.76
N THR A 119 4.86 -9.17 13.96
CA THR A 119 4.89 -7.72 13.73
C THR A 119 4.32 -6.98 14.95
N PHE A 120 4.93 -5.86 15.35
CA PHE A 120 4.64 -5.11 16.59
C PHE A 120 3.64 -3.98 16.45
N ARG A 121 3.36 -3.58 15.21
CA ARG A 121 2.13 -2.83 14.98
C ARG A 121 1.01 -3.84 15.02
N ASP A 122 0.09 -3.62 15.97
CA ASP A 122 -1.25 -4.20 15.90
C ASP A 122 -1.94 -3.64 14.66
N THR A 123 -1.64 -4.27 13.53
CA THR A 123 -2.20 -3.98 12.21
C THR A 123 -3.66 -4.38 12.17
N GLN A 124 -4.38 -4.65 13.26
CA GLN A 124 -5.83 -4.86 13.21
C GLN A 124 -6.64 -3.69 13.76
N LYS A 125 -6.10 -2.86 14.66
CA LYS A 125 -6.89 -1.81 15.33
C LYS A 125 -6.86 -0.42 14.69
N ASN A 126 -5.90 -0.08 13.81
CA ASN A 126 -5.80 1.26 13.22
C ASN A 126 -5.49 1.32 11.70
N LEU A 127 -5.81 0.27 10.94
CA LEU A 127 -5.62 0.26 9.49
C LEU A 127 -6.45 1.34 8.76
N SER A 128 -5.89 2.01 7.75
CA SER A 128 -6.67 2.83 6.79
C SER A 128 -7.57 1.94 5.91
N ILE A 129 -8.47 2.51 5.10
CA ILE A 129 -9.29 1.75 4.13
C ILE A 129 -8.38 0.92 3.23
N GLY A 130 -7.26 1.50 2.76
CA GLY A 130 -6.28 0.81 1.93
C GLY A 130 -5.75 -0.46 2.61
N GLN A 131 -5.37 -0.35 3.89
CA GLN A 131 -4.76 -1.47 4.61
C GLN A 131 -5.79 -2.50 5.14
N LYS A 132 -7.01 -2.06 5.47
CA LYS A 132 -8.13 -2.99 5.78
C LYS A 132 -8.58 -3.75 4.56
N ILE A 133 -8.50 -3.09 3.41
CA ILE A 133 -8.84 -3.70 2.15
C ILE A 133 -7.69 -4.60 1.68
N GLU A 134 -6.40 -4.30 1.91
CA GLU A 134 -5.32 -5.29 1.74
C GLU A 134 -5.54 -6.58 2.56
N ILE A 135 -6.00 -6.45 3.81
CA ILE A 135 -6.22 -7.59 4.71
C ILE A 135 -7.56 -8.32 4.42
N GLN A 136 -8.63 -7.62 4.02
CA GLN A 136 -9.90 -8.25 3.61
C GLN A 136 -9.86 -8.80 2.18
N GLN A 137 -9.10 -8.18 1.28
CA GLN A 137 -8.90 -8.65 -0.07
C GLN A 137 -8.21 -10.01 -0.07
N PHE A 138 -7.37 -10.35 0.92
CA PHE A 138 -6.62 -11.61 0.98
C PHE A 138 -7.42 -12.93 0.81
N LYS A 139 -8.76 -12.92 0.80
CA LYS A 139 -9.59 -14.14 0.71
C LYS A 139 -10.50 -14.34 -0.50
N LYS A 140 -10.54 -13.47 -1.51
CA LYS A 140 -11.17 -13.82 -2.81
C LYS A 140 -10.65 -12.91 -3.94
N ARG A 141 -9.73 -13.46 -4.77
CA ARG A 141 -9.08 -12.88 -5.97
C ARG A 141 -8.04 -11.75 -5.78
N THR A 142 -7.05 -11.93 -4.90
CA THR A 142 -6.14 -10.82 -4.51
C THR A 142 -4.67 -11.16 -4.64
N TYR A 143 -4.22 -11.29 -5.88
CA TYR A 143 -2.87 -10.92 -6.28
C TYR A 143 -3.02 -10.43 -7.72
N MET A 144 -2.81 -9.13 -7.95
CA MET A 144 -2.49 -8.70 -9.32
C MET A 144 -1.05 -9.12 -9.55
N ASN A 145 -0.80 -9.98 -10.52
CA ASN A 145 0.54 -10.42 -10.89
C ASN A 145 1.19 -9.35 -11.75
N ILE A 146 1.60 -8.25 -11.10
CA ILE A 146 2.17 -7.09 -11.79
C ILE A 146 3.59 -7.41 -12.24
N VAL A 147 3.76 -7.60 -13.56
CA VAL A 147 5.06 -7.86 -14.18
C VAL A 147 5.36 -6.80 -15.25
N PRO A 148 6.65 -6.47 -15.48
CA PRO A 148 7.02 -5.64 -16.62
C PRO A 148 6.56 -6.28 -17.93
N LEU A 149 5.97 -5.49 -18.83
CA LEU A 149 5.58 -5.96 -20.15
C LEU A 149 6.84 -6.13 -21.03
N ILE A 150 7.34 -7.36 -21.08
CA ILE A 150 8.52 -7.76 -21.84
C ILE A 150 8.10 -8.40 -23.17
N LYS A 151 8.55 -7.84 -24.30
CA LYS A 151 8.29 -8.35 -25.67
C LYS A 151 8.46 -9.87 -25.80
N ASN A 152 9.63 -10.40 -25.42
CA ASN A 152 9.94 -11.83 -25.60
C ASN A 152 9.06 -12.76 -24.75
N LYS A 153 8.59 -12.30 -23.59
CA LYS A 153 7.73 -13.09 -22.69
C LYS A 153 6.26 -13.01 -23.11
N HIS A 154 5.81 -11.84 -23.57
CA HIS A 154 4.39 -11.54 -23.79
C HIS A 154 4.01 -11.41 -25.28
N LYS A 155 4.86 -11.84 -26.22
CA LYS A 155 4.63 -11.73 -27.68
C LYS A 155 3.28 -12.31 -28.12
N ASN A 156 2.86 -13.41 -27.50
CA ASN A 156 1.67 -14.16 -27.89
C ASN A 156 0.42 -13.79 -27.07
N ILE A 157 0.52 -12.82 -26.16
CA ILE A 157 -0.64 -12.36 -25.40
C ILE A 157 -1.51 -11.47 -26.29
N THR A 158 -2.80 -11.71 -26.23
CA THR A 158 -3.82 -10.85 -26.84
C THR A 158 -4.60 -10.15 -25.75
N TYR A 159 -5.13 -8.98 -26.04
CA TYR A 159 -6.01 -8.22 -25.16
C TYR A 159 -7.42 -8.24 -25.71
N HIS A 160 -8.38 -8.58 -24.86
CA HIS A 160 -9.79 -8.31 -25.10
C HIS A 160 -10.34 -7.53 -23.92
N LYS A 161 -11.31 -6.66 -24.20
CA LYS A 161 -11.95 -5.86 -23.17
C LYS A 161 -12.98 -6.71 -22.42
N GLU A 162 -12.71 -6.95 -21.14
CA GLU A 162 -13.63 -7.61 -20.20
C GLU A 162 -14.42 -6.61 -19.36
N LYS A 163 -15.27 -7.14 -18.47
CA LYS A 163 -15.94 -6.33 -17.42
C LYS A 163 -14.90 -5.66 -16.52
N ILE A 164 -15.19 -4.43 -16.11
CA ILE A 164 -14.32 -3.66 -15.21
C ILE A 164 -13.96 -4.43 -13.93
N PRO A 165 -12.79 -4.17 -13.33
CA PRO A 165 -12.37 -4.81 -12.09
C PRO A 165 -13.41 -4.66 -10.97
N ASN A 166 -13.70 -5.76 -10.27
CA ASN A 166 -14.64 -5.76 -9.16
C ASN A 166 -13.98 -5.26 -7.87
N LEU A 167 -13.75 -3.95 -7.78
CA LEU A 167 -13.09 -3.29 -6.65
C LEU A 167 -14.08 -2.50 -5.79
N ALA A 168 -13.91 -2.52 -4.46
CA ALA A 168 -14.72 -1.73 -3.53
C ALA A 168 -14.46 -0.22 -3.62
N TYR A 169 -13.34 0.19 -4.21
CA TYR A 169 -12.98 1.57 -4.49
C TYR A 169 -12.02 1.63 -5.67
N THR A 170 -11.82 2.81 -6.23
CA THR A 170 -10.81 3.05 -7.27
C THR A 170 -10.14 4.40 -7.07
N GLU A 171 -8.86 4.50 -7.43
CA GLU A 171 -8.15 5.77 -7.43
C GLU A 171 -8.64 6.64 -8.58
N ILE A 172 -8.77 7.95 -8.30
CA ILE A 172 -9.15 8.92 -9.33
C ILE A 172 -8.15 10.08 -9.34
N LEU A 173 -7.94 10.67 -10.50
CA LEU A 173 -7.17 11.88 -10.66
C LEU A 173 -7.96 13.10 -10.22
N ALA A 174 -7.25 14.17 -9.84
CA ALA A 174 -7.85 15.47 -9.54
C ALA A 174 -8.73 15.97 -10.69
N THR A 175 -8.33 15.71 -11.93
CA THR A 175 -9.05 16.10 -13.16
C THR A 175 -10.33 15.30 -13.41
N GLU A 176 -10.49 14.14 -12.77
CA GLU A 176 -11.67 13.28 -12.93
C GLU A 176 -12.80 13.65 -11.97
N ILE A 177 -12.51 14.44 -10.93
CA ILE A 177 -13.41 14.60 -9.78
C ILE A 177 -14.79 15.16 -10.14
N ILE A 178 -14.87 16.04 -11.14
CA ILE A 178 -16.14 16.65 -11.60
C ILE A 178 -17.02 15.61 -12.30
N SER A 179 -16.41 14.65 -12.99
CA SER A 179 -17.13 13.54 -13.62
C SER A 179 -17.53 12.51 -12.56
N CYS A 180 -16.68 12.28 -11.56
CA CYS A 180 -16.93 11.33 -10.49
C CYS A 180 -17.93 11.80 -9.43
N GLU A 181 -18.01 13.11 -9.14
CA GLU A 181 -18.81 13.64 -8.03
C GLU A 181 -20.30 13.34 -8.14
N ARG A 182 -20.80 13.05 -9.35
CA ARG A 182 -22.23 12.79 -9.59
C ARG A 182 -22.66 11.41 -9.09
N ASN A 183 -21.76 10.44 -9.14
CA ASN A 183 -22.11 9.03 -8.92
C ASN A 183 -21.37 8.37 -7.78
N PHE A 184 -20.21 8.90 -7.39
CA PHE A 184 -19.35 8.29 -6.39
C PHE A 184 -19.15 9.22 -5.20
N PRO A 185 -19.13 8.70 -3.97
CA PRO A 185 -18.47 9.39 -2.87
C PRO A 185 -16.97 9.42 -3.15
N VAL A 186 -16.41 10.61 -3.33
CA VAL A 186 -14.98 10.81 -3.49
C VAL A 186 -14.40 11.20 -2.15
N VAL A 187 -13.36 10.51 -1.68
CA VAL A 187 -12.74 10.75 -0.37
C VAL A 187 -11.21 10.70 -0.44
N PHE A 188 -10.55 11.19 0.60
CA PHE A 188 -9.09 11.14 0.72
C PHE A 188 -8.69 9.93 1.57
N THR A 189 -7.65 9.19 1.20
CA THR A 189 -7.12 8.14 2.09
C THR A 189 -6.37 8.75 3.28
N ASN A 190 -6.33 8.00 4.39
CA ASN A 190 -5.59 8.41 5.60
C ASN A 190 -4.10 8.04 5.55
N ASP A 191 -3.57 7.70 4.38
CA ASP A 191 -2.19 7.23 4.19
C ASP A 191 -1.19 8.39 4.39
N ALA A 192 0.11 8.08 4.50
CA ALA A 192 1.17 9.08 4.65
C ALA A 192 1.18 10.07 3.48
N SER A 193 1.11 9.56 2.26
CA SER A 193 0.76 10.32 1.06
C SER A 193 -0.72 10.07 0.74
N PRO A 194 -1.59 11.09 0.87
CA PRO A 194 -3.01 10.93 0.65
C PRO A 194 -3.29 10.61 -0.83
N ARG A 195 -4.23 9.70 -1.06
CA ARG A 195 -4.79 9.41 -2.38
C ARG A 195 -6.24 9.89 -2.45
N LEU A 196 -6.69 10.20 -3.65
CA LEU A 196 -8.08 10.54 -3.95
C LEU A 196 -8.76 9.29 -4.50
N ILE A 197 -9.83 8.83 -3.84
CA ILE A 197 -10.52 7.59 -4.22
C ILE A 197 -12.01 7.82 -4.39
N ALA A 198 -12.60 7.13 -5.36
CA ALA A 198 -14.05 6.95 -5.48
C ALA A 198 -14.45 5.64 -4.79
N LEU A 199 -15.42 5.70 -3.88
CA LEU A 199 -15.97 4.51 -3.22
C LEU A 199 -17.02 3.85 -4.11
N LEU A 200 -16.90 2.53 -4.29
CA LEU A 200 -17.79 1.70 -5.13
C LEU A 200 -18.60 0.70 -4.31
N GLY A 201 -18.16 0.35 -3.11
CA GLY A 201 -18.83 -0.56 -2.19
C GLY A 201 -18.00 -0.85 -0.95
N LYS A 202 -18.34 -1.92 -0.22
CA LYS A 202 -17.62 -2.34 1.00
C LYS A 202 -16.53 -3.35 0.70
N THR A 203 -16.86 -4.38 -0.07
CA THR A 203 -15.96 -5.51 -0.43
C THR A 203 -15.81 -5.66 -1.94
N SER A 204 -16.85 -5.28 -2.69
CA SER A 204 -16.95 -5.34 -4.15
C SER A 204 -17.50 -4.02 -4.69
N ASN A 205 -17.47 -3.86 -6.00
CA ASN A 205 -18.16 -2.78 -6.70
C ASN A 205 -19.67 -3.03 -6.69
N LEU A 206 -20.45 -2.05 -6.21
CA LEU A 206 -21.92 -2.05 -6.16
C LEU A 206 -22.56 -0.92 -6.99
N ILE A 207 -21.75 -0.11 -7.67
CA ILE A 207 -22.19 1.08 -8.41
C ILE A 207 -22.12 0.86 -9.91
N ILE A 208 -20.97 0.40 -10.43
CA ILE A 208 -20.75 0.29 -11.87
C ILE A 208 -21.09 -1.14 -12.30
N ASP A 209 -22.22 -1.29 -12.97
CA ASP A 209 -22.71 -2.53 -13.58
C ASP A 209 -22.72 -2.43 -15.11
N ASP A 210 -23.26 -3.45 -15.79
CA ASP A 210 -23.34 -3.49 -17.26
C ASP A 210 -24.24 -2.38 -17.86
N ASN A 211 -25.11 -1.76 -17.04
CA ASN A 211 -26.02 -0.69 -17.45
C ASN A 211 -25.50 0.70 -17.08
N PHE A 212 -24.35 0.81 -16.43
CA PHE A 212 -23.76 2.08 -16.03
C PHE A 212 -23.26 2.85 -17.26
N LYS A 213 -23.85 4.02 -17.51
CA LYS A 213 -23.57 4.85 -18.70
C LYS A 213 -22.79 6.14 -18.41
N ASP A 214 -22.48 6.40 -17.14
CA ASP A 214 -21.74 7.58 -16.73
C ASP A 214 -20.23 7.34 -16.73
N TYR A 215 -19.48 8.32 -16.23
CA TYR A 215 -18.03 8.30 -16.20
C TYR A 215 -17.48 7.12 -15.37
N ILE A 216 -16.66 6.29 -16.00
CA ILE A 216 -15.88 5.24 -15.35
C ILE A 216 -14.46 5.79 -15.09
N PRO A 217 -13.95 5.75 -13.86
CA PRO A 217 -12.59 6.20 -13.56
C PRO A 217 -11.51 5.58 -14.44
N ALA A 218 -10.55 6.40 -14.87
CA ALA A 218 -9.47 6.03 -15.78
C ALA A 218 -8.64 4.85 -15.25
N TYR A 219 -8.45 4.74 -13.93
CA TYR A 219 -7.79 3.57 -13.33
C TYR A 219 -8.48 2.25 -13.69
N LEU A 220 -9.82 2.20 -13.64
CA LEU A 220 -10.59 1.00 -14.02
C LEU A 220 -10.54 0.75 -15.53
N GLN A 221 -10.51 1.80 -16.35
CA GLN A 221 -10.44 1.69 -17.81
C GLN A 221 -9.06 1.24 -18.30
N ASN A 222 -8.00 1.64 -17.60
CA ASN A 222 -6.63 1.34 -17.96
C ASN A 222 -6.20 -0.06 -17.55
N TYR A 223 -6.91 -0.70 -16.61
CA TYR A 223 -6.66 -2.09 -16.25
C TYR A 223 -6.75 -2.99 -17.49
N PRO A 224 -5.80 -3.92 -17.71
CA PRO A 224 -4.77 -4.39 -16.78
C PRO A 224 -3.39 -3.75 -16.97
N PHE A 225 -3.29 -2.57 -17.60
CA PHE A 225 -2.03 -1.85 -17.80
C PHE A 225 -1.73 -0.89 -16.66
N LEU A 226 -0.49 -0.86 -16.20
CA LEU A 226 0.00 0.01 -15.14
C LEU A 226 1.36 0.61 -15.50
N LEU A 227 1.73 1.74 -14.91
CA LEU A 227 3.09 2.25 -14.96
C LEU A 227 3.76 2.11 -13.59
N ALA A 228 4.90 1.43 -13.56
CA ALA A 228 5.79 1.39 -12.41
C ALA A 228 6.96 2.34 -12.64
N LYS A 229 7.40 3.03 -11.59
CA LYS A 229 8.58 3.91 -11.63
C LYS A 229 9.79 3.15 -11.11
N VAL A 230 10.77 2.88 -11.97
CA VAL A 230 12.03 2.20 -11.63
C VAL A 230 13.18 3.09 -12.06
N ASP A 231 14.05 3.49 -11.13
CA ASP A 231 15.22 4.36 -11.39
C ASP A 231 14.91 5.64 -12.19
N LYS A 232 13.74 6.24 -11.94
CA LYS A 232 13.17 7.43 -12.63
C LYS A 232 12.61 7.18 -14.03
N GLU A 233 12.66 5.95 -14.53
CA GLU A 233 11.99 5.54 -15.76
C GLU A 233 10.61 4.95 -15.47
N ASN A 234 9.66 5.25 -16.35
CA ASN A 234 8.33 4.67 -16.30
C ASN A 234 8.33 3.38 -17.12
N ILE A 235 8.15 2.24 -16.46
CA ILE A 235 8.06 0.91 -17.05
C ILE A 235 6.58 0.54 -17.16
N LEU A 236 6.15 0.15 -18.37
CA LEU A 236 4.82 -0.44 -18.56
C LEU A 236 4.80 -1.83 -17.93
N CYS A 237 3.87 -2.01 -17.01
CA CYS A 237 3.57 -3.29 -16.38
C CYS A 237 2.17 -3.74 -16.77
N ILE A 238 1.93 -5.03 -16.64
CA ILE A 238 0.63 -5.66 -16.78
C ILE A 238 0.31 -6.50 -15.56
N ASP A 239 -0.96 -6.63 -15.21
CA ASP A 239 -1.43 -7.74 -14.40
C ASP A 239 -1.52 -8.99 -15.29
N GLU A 240 -0.51 -9.86 -15.23
CA GLU A 240 -0.39 -11.04 -16.09
C GLU A 240 -1.52 -12.06 -15.86
N ASP A 241 -2.16 -12.02 -14.69
CA ASP A 241 -3.29 -12.92 -14.34
C ASP A 241 -4.66 -12.31 -14.71
N ALA A 242 -4.67 -11.14 -15.35
CA ALA A 242 -5.89 -10.46 -15.76
C ALA A 242 -6.68 -11.29 -16.79
N LYS A 243 -8.00 -11.30 -16.64
CA LYS A 243 -8.89 -12.05 -17.55
C LYS A 243 -8.83 -11.53 -18.97
N GLU A 244 -8.59 -10.24 -19.12
CA GLU A 244 -8.40 -9.49 -20.37
C GLU A 244 -7.32 -10.10 -21.27
N PHE A 245 -6.40 -10.88 -20.69
CA PHE A 245 -5.34 -11.59 -21.43
C PHE A 245 -5.65 -13.07 -21.72
N SER A 246 -6.80 -13.57 -21.27
CA SER A 246 -7.24 -14.96 -21.44
C SER A 246 -8.26 -15.08 -22.57
N GLY A 247 -7.83 -15.13 -23.83
CA GLY A 247 -8.76 -15.36 -24.95
C GLY A 247 -8.24 -14.91 -26.31
N ASP A 248 -9.18 -14.81 -27.26
CA ASP A 248 -8.94 -14.20 -28.57
C ASP A 248 -9.16 -12.69 -28.49
N GLY A 249 -8.20 -11.91 -28.97
CA GLY A 249 -8.24 -10.46 -28.86
C GLY A 249 -7.20 -9.76 -29.74
N GLU A 250 -7.00 -8.47 -29.51
CA GLU A 250 -5.99 -7.67 -30.20
C GLU A 250 -4.59 -8.05 -29.71
N LYS A 251 -3.69 -8.42 -30.62
CA LYS A 251 -2.29 -8.70 -30.27
C LYS A 251 -1.62 -7.46 -29.67
N LEU A 252 -0.84 -7.65 -28.60
CA LEU A 252 -0.04 -6.56 -28.01
C LEU A 252 1.18 -6.21 -28.86
N PHE A 253 1.76 -7.19 -29.56
CA PHE A 253 2.93 -7.02 -30.42
C PHE A 253 2.63 -7.50 -31.84
N GLY A 254 3.18 -6.79 -32.83
CA GLY A 254 3.17 -7.20 -34.24
C GLY A 254 4.06 -8.42 -34.50
N ASP A 255 4.03 -8.94 -35.73
CA ASP A 255 4.81 -10.12 -36.10
C ASP A 255 6.33 -9.79 -36.17
N ASP A 256 6.68 -8.54 -36.52
CA ASP A 256 8.01 -7.91 -36.38
C ASP A 256 8.42 -7.70 -34.90
N GLY A 257 7.46 -7.87 -34.00
CA GLY A 257 7.59 -7.69 -32.57
C GLY A 257 7.60 -6.24 -32.11
N GLU A 258 7.27 -5.28 -32.97
CA GLU A 258 7.03 -3.90 -32.54
C GLU A 258 5.68 -3.82 -31.79
N PRO A 259 5.49 -2.84 -30.87
CA PRO A 259 4.19 -2.63 -30.24
C PRO A 259 3.09 -2.47 -31.27
N SER A 260 1.96 -3.16 -31.09
CA SER A 260 0.80 -2.98 -31.97
C SER A 260 0.26 -1.55 -31.86
N LYS A 261 -0.62 -1.16 -32.79
CA LYS A 261 -1.33 0.13 -32.72
C LYS A 261 -2.08 0.28 -31.38
N PHE A 262 -2.70 -0.80 -30.92
CA PHE A 262 -3.37 -0.87 -29.63
C PHE A 262 -2.41 -0.63 -28.46
N LEU A 263 -1.30 -1.38 -28.39
CA LEU A 263 -0.34 -1.24 -27.30
C LEU A 263 0.30 0.16 -27.30
N SER A 264 0.58 0.72 -28.47
CA SER A 264 1.11 2.09 -28.61
C SER A 264 0.13 3.13 -28.06
N GLN A 265 -1.17 2.98 -28.31
CA GLN A 265 -2.21 3.84 -27.74
C GLN A 265 -2.32 3.68 -26.23
N ALA A 266 -2.29 2.44 -25.72
CA ALA A 266 -2.31 2.16 -24.28
C ALA A 266 -1.10 2.79 -23.56
N ILE A 267 0.10 2.69 -24.13
CA ILE A 267 1.32 3.36 -23.62
C ILE A 267 1.11 4.88 -23.55
N GLY A 268 0.55 5.49 -24.60
CA GLY A 268 0.25 6.92 -24.63
C GLY A 268 -0.75 7.34 -23.55
N ALA A 269 -1.85 6.59 -23.41
CA ALA A 269 -2.85 6.82 -22.37
C ALA A 269 -2.24 6.72 -20.96
N MET A 270 -1.42 5.71 -20.72
CA MET A 270 -0.76 5.52 -19.44
C MET A 270 0.22 6.64 -19.09
N LYS A 271 1.01 7.14 -20.07
CA LYS A 271 1.91 8.29 -19.85
C LYS A 271 1.13 9.54 -19.45
N ASN A 272 0.02 9.81 -20.13
CA ASN A 272 -0.85 10.93 -19.81
C ASN A 272 -1.47 10.78 -18.41
N TYR A 273 -1.98 9.59 -18.09
CA TYR A 273 -2.51 9.27 -16.76
C TYR A 273 -1.47 9.52 -15.67
N ASN A 274 -0.24 9.02 -15.84
CA ASN A 274 0.82 9.19 -14.84
C ASN A 274 1.24 10.65 -14.64
N ALA A 275 1.27 11.46 -15.70
CA ALA A 275 1.56 12.88 -15.58
C ALA A 275 0.51 13.62 -14.73
N GLU A 276 -0.77 13.31 -14.94
CA GLU A 276 -1.87 13.86 -14.14
C GLU A 276 -1.90 13.28 -12.71
N PHE A 277 -1.46 12.03 -12.53
CA PHE A 277 -1.34 11.40 -11.22
C PHE A 277 -0.33 12.13 -10.34
N GLU A 278 0.86 12.45 -10.86
CA GLU A 278 1.90 13.18 -10.11
C GLU A 278 1.42 14.59 -9.69
N LYS A 279 0.69 15.29 -10.58
CA LYS A 279 0.04 16.57 -10.25
C LYS A 279 -1.02 16.40 -9.16
N THR A 280 -1.82 15.33 -9.25
CA THR A 280 -2.83 14.99 -8.25
C THR A 280 -2.17 14.79 -6.89
N ILE A 281 -1.13 13.95 -6.78
CA ILE A 281 -0.40 13.72 -5.54
C ILE A 281 0.10 15.04 -4.92
N THR A 282 0.70 15.91 -5.74
CA THR A 282 1.16 17.23 -5.28
C THR A 282 0.02 18.04 -4.66
N ALA A 283 -1.14 18.10 -5.32
CA ALA A 283 -2.31 18.80 -4.80
C ALA A 283 -2.83 18.20 -3.48
N LEU A 284 -2.92 16.87 -3.41
CA LEU A 284 -3.41 16.18 -2.21
C LEU A 284 -2.46 16.37 -1.01
N GLU A 285 -1.15 16.41 -1.24
CA GLU A 285 -0.16 16.71 -0.20
C GLU A 285 -0.32 18.13 0.35
N GLU A 286 -0.52 19.14 -0.51
CA GLU A 286 -0.75 20.52 -0.09
C GLU A 286 -2.07 20.65 0.69
N ILE A 287 -3.15 20.01 0.21
CA ILE A 287 -4.44 19.96 0.90
C ILE A 287 -4.28 19.31 2.28
N LYS A 288 -3.53 18.21 2.39
CA LYS A 288 -3.27 17.56 3.68
C LYS A 288 -2.45 18.46 4.61
N LYS A 289 -1.41 19.12 4.11
CA LYS A 289 -0.55 20.05 4.87
C LYS A 289 -1.33 21.23 5.44
N SER A 290 -2.38 21.70 4.75
CA SER A 290 -3.26 22.77 5.27
C SER A 290 -4.07 22.37 6.50
N GLY A 291 -4.14 21.07 6.84
CA GLY A 291 -4.79 20.60 8.07
C GLY A 291 -6.33 20.59 8.01
N ILE A 292 -6.93 20.87 6.85
CA ILE A 292 -8.40 20.89 6.67
C ILE A 292 -9.04 19.51 6.61
N LEU A 293 -8.26 18.46 6.39
CA LEU A 293 -8.74 17.08 6.36
C LEU A 293 -9.06 16.58 7.79
N ILE A 294 -10.24 15.98 7.94
CA ILE A 294 -10.67 15.33 9.17
C ILE A 294 -10.97 13.86 8.89
N LYS A 295 -10.56 12.97 9.79
CA LYS A 295 -10.84 11.53 9.65
C LYS A 295 -12.34 11.28 9.77
N LYS A 296 -12.86 10.38 8.94
CA LYS A 296 -14.26 9.95 8.97
C LYS A 296 -14.38 8.44 8.82
N GLU A 297 -15.56 7.96 9.19
CA GLU A 297 -16.03 6.62 8.95
C GLU A 297 -17.49 6.71 8.48
N LEU A 298 -17.88 5.80 7.59
CA LEU A 298 -19.25 5.55 7.22
C LEU A 298 -19.78 4.46 8.14
N SER A 299 -20.88 4.77 8.83
CA SER A 299 -21.47 3.87 9.81
C SER A 299 -22.98 3.99 9.80
N VAL A 300 -23.66 2.90 10.10
CA VAL A 300 -25.11 2.85 10.31
C VAL A 300 -25.41 2.52 11.77
N THR A 301 -26.54 3.00 12.27
CA THR A 301 -27.03 2.64 13.60
C THR A 301 -28.21 1.70 13.43
N HIS A 302 -28.13 0.53 14.07
CA HIS A 302 -29.20 -0.45 14.11
C HIS A 302 -29.36 -0.95 15.55
N GLU A 303 -30.59 -0.96 16.09
CA GLU A 303 -30.91 -1.35 17.48
C GLU A 303 -30.00 -0.67 18.53
N ASN A 304 -29.79 0.65 18.42
CA ASN A 304 -28.89 1.43 19.27
C ASN A 304 -27.40 0.99 19.25
N LYS A 305 -27.00 0.14 18.30
CA LYS A 305 -25.60 -0.24 18.05
C LYS A 305 -25.09 0.41 16.77
N LYS A 306 -23.89 0.98 16.83
CA LYS A 306 -23.22 1.58 15.68
C LYS A 306 -22.37 0.53 14.95
N TYR A 307 -22.67 0.31 13.68
CA TYR A 307 -21.93 -0.59 12.80
C TYR A 307 -21.12 0.23 11.80
N VAL A 308 -19.81 0.01 11.76
CA VAL A 308 -18.92 0.70 10.83
C VAL A 308 -18.85 -0.07 9.52
N LEU A 309 -19.29 0.57 8.43
CA LEU A 309 -19.27 0.00 7.08
C LEU A 309 -17.92 0.23 6.42
N ILE A 310 -17.45 1.47 6.41
CA ILE A 310 -16.24 1.91 5.70
C ILE A 310 -15.45 2.86 6.63
N LYS A 311 -14.14 2.65 6.82
CA LYS A 311 -13.31 3.49 7.72
C LYS A 311 -11.90 3.68 7.20
N GLY A 312 -11.25 4.78 7.57
CA GLY A 312 -9.87 5.01 7.15
C GLY A 312 -9.74 5.93 5.94
N PHE A 313 -10.74 6.80 5.78
CA PHE A 313 -10.72 7.94 4.87
C PHE A 313 -10.84 9.25 5.65
N SER A 314 -10.62 10.33 4.94
CA SER A 314 -10.75 11.70 5.39
C SER A 314 -11.62 12.48 4.43
N ILE A 315 -12.27 13.51 4.97
CA ILE A 315 -13.02 14.51 4.20
C ILE A 315 -12.53 15.91 4.56
N VAL A 316 -12.82 16.88 3.70
CA VAL A 316 -12.58 18.29 4.02
C VAL A 316 -13.58 18.77 5.06
N SER A 317 -13.08 19.40 6.13
CA SER A 317 -13.92 20.15 7.08
C SER A 317 -14.23 21.53 6.51
N LYS A 318 -15.52 21.82 6.24
CA LYS A 318 -15.96 23.16 5.80
C LYS A 318 -15.54 24.25 6.79
N LYS A 319 -15.62 23.97 8.10
CA LYS A 319 -15.18 24.90 9.15
C LYS A 319 -13.69 25.22 9.00
N LYS A 320 -12.83 24.20 8.94
CA LYS A 320 -11.38 24.42 8.82
C LYS A 320 -10.99 25.07 7.49
N LEU A 321 -11.71 24.77 6.42
CA LEU A 321 -11.53 25.42 5.12
C LEU A 321 -11.77 26.93 5.21
N LEU A 322 -12.82 27.36 5.92
CA LEU A 322 -13.14 28.78 6.15
C LEU A 322 -12.20 29.47 7.15
N GLU A 323 -11.50 28.69 7.98
CA GLU A 323 -10.50 29.18 8.94
C GLU A 323 -9.09 29.30 8.34
N LEU A 324 -8.89 28.89 7.08
CA LEU A 324 -7.62 29.08 6.39
C LEU A 324 -7.32 30.57 6.21
N ASP A 325 -6.05 30.94 6.29
CA ASP A 325 -5.61 32.30 6.03
C ASP A 325 -5.77 32.67 4.54
N ASP A 326 -5.88 33.97 4.28
CA ASP A 326 -6.11 34.51 2.93
C ASP A 326 -5.02 34.10 1.93
N ALA A 327 -3.76 33.96 2.36
CA ALA A 327 -2.68 33.59 1.46
C ALA A 327 -2.81 32.12 1.04
N THR A 328 -3.15 31.23 1.96
CA THR A 328 -3.44 29.82 1.65
C THR A 328 -4.67 29.69 0.74
N LEU A 329 -5.76 30.40 1.04
CA LEU A 329 -6.96 30.39 0.20
C LEU A 329 -6.70 30.92 -1.20
N ALA A 330 -5.97 32.04 -1.34
CA ALA A 330 -5.60 32.60 -2.63
C ALA A 330 -4.70 31.64 -3.42
N ASN A 331 -3.77 30.95 -2.76
CA ASN A 331 -2.95 29.92 -3.38
C ASN A 331 -3.80 28.74 -3.87
N PHE A 332 -4.73 28.24 -3.04
CA PHE A 332 -5.64 27.16 -3.42
C PHE A 332 -6.54 27.54 -4.59
N ALA A 333 -7.02 28.78 -4.64
CA ALA A 333 -7.80 29.28 -5.76
C ALA A 333 -6.99 29.28 -7.06
N ARG A 334 -5.78 29.85 -7.04
CA ARG A 334 -4.90 29.94 -8.22
C ARG A 334 -4.44 28.58 -8.74
N LYS A 335 -4.27 27.60 -7.84
CA LYS A 335 -3.90 26.23 -8.19
C LYS A 335 -5.09 25.34 -8.57
N GLY A 336 -6.33 25.84 -8.48
CA GLY A 336 -7.54 25.07 -8.79
C GLY A 336 -7.97 24.07 -7.69
N TYR A 337 -7.36 24.12 -6.51
CA TYR A 337 -7.66 23.18 -5.43
C TYR A 337 -9.04 23.40 -4.82
N LEU A 338 -9.57 24.63 -4.87
CA LEU A 338 -10.93 24.90 -4.39
C LEU A 338 -11.98 24.15 -5.20
N GLU A 339 -11.79 23.99 -6.51
CA GLU A 339 -12.68 23.20 -7.36
C GLU A 339 -12.68 21.74 -6.92
N LEU A 340 -11.50 21.13 -6.77
CA LEU A 340 -11.35 19.78 -6.23
C LEU A 340 -12.02 19.63 -4.86
N ILE A 341 -11.78 20.57 -3.94
CA ILE A 341 -12.36 20.54 -2.59
C ILE A 341 -13.89 20.62 -2.64
N HIS A 342 -14.45 21.51 -3.43
CA HIS A 342 -15.90 21.65 -3.54
C HIS A 342 -16.54 20.45 -4.24
N SER A 343 -15.89 19.89 -5.25
CA SER A 343 -16.34 18.67 -5.93
C SER A 343 -16.34 17.47 -4.99
N HIS A 344 -15.28 17.31 -4.20
CA HIS A 344 -15.24 16.34 -3.10
C HIS A 344 -16.43 16.54 -2.15
N LEU A 345 -16.69 17.77 -1.68
CA LEU A 345 -17.80 18.03 -0.75
C LEU A 345 -19.17 17.72 -1.36
N ARG A 346 -19.39 18.00 -2.65
CA ARG A 346 -20.63 17.63 -3.36
C ARG A 346 -20.78 16.12 -3.50
N SER A 347 -19.69 15.42 -3.80
CA SER A 347 -19.67 13.96 -3.96
C SER A 347 -20.13 13.21 -2.70
N LEU A 348 -19.99 13.81 -1.52
CA LEU A 348 -20.41 13.21 -0.25
C LEU A 348 -21.92 12.97 -0.17
N ASN A 349 -22.73 13.65 -1.00
CA ASN A 349 -24.16 13.39 -1.12
C ASN A 349 -24.45 11.94 -1.60
N ASN A 350 -23.49 11.30 -2.26
CA ASN A 350 -23.62 9.91 -2.72
C ASN A 350 -23.42 8.88 -1.60
N LEU A 351 -22.98 9.28 -0.39
CA LEU A 351 -22.71 8.35 0.72
C LEU A 351 -23.97 7.62 1.16
N GLU A 352 -25.13 8.28 1.13
CA GLU A 352 -26.41 7.67 1.50
C GLU A 352 -26.80 6.57 0.50
N ASN A 353 -26.72 6.86 -0.80
CA ASN A 353 -26.97 5.87 -1.86
C ASN A 353 -26.03 4.66 -1.74
N LEU A 354 -24.72 4.91 -1.53
CA LEU A 354 -23.75 3.84 -1.33
C LEU A 354 -24.06 3.00 -0.08
N THR A 355 -24.48 3.64 1.00
CA THR A 355 -24.88 2.95 2.24
C THR A 355 -26.04 1.99 1.98
N THR A 356 -27.09 2.47 1.30
CA THR A 356 -28.25 1.64 0.92
C THR A 356 -27.85 0.45 0.07
N LYS A 357 -26.96 0.65 -0.91
CA LYS A 357 -26.42 -0.44 -1.75
C LYS A 357 -25.66 -1.48 -0.92
N ILE A 358 -24.81 -1.06 0.02
CA ILE A 358 -24.06 -1.97 0.91
C ILE A 358 -25.01 -2.79 1.78
N LEU A 359 -26.01 -2.16 2.40
CA LEU A 359 -26.97 -2.88 3.25
C LEU A 359 -27.79 -3.90 2.46
N ASN A 360 -28.19 -3.56 1.24
CA ASN A 360 -28.92 -4.48 0.36
C ASN A 360 -28.07 -5.67 -0.09
N ASP A 361 -26.74 -5.49 -0.23
CA ASP A 361 -25.82 -6.57 -0.57
C ASP A 361 -25.59 -7.52 0.62
N GLU A 362 -25.52 -7.00 1.85
CA GLU A 362 -25.35 -7.81 3.06
C GLU A 362 -26.60 -8.63 3.46
N ASN A 363 -27.77 -8.24 2.95
CA ASN A 363 -29.04 -8.95 3.19
C ASN A 363 -29.34 -10.04 2.14
N LYS A 364 -28.48 -10.20 1.11
CA LYS A 364 -28.55 -11.28 0.12
C LYS A 364 -27.68 -12.45 0.55
#